data_AF-A0A2E5FHL9-F1
#
_entry.id   AF-A0A2E5FHL9-F1
#
_cell.length_a   1.000
_cell.length_b   1.000
_cell.length_c   1.000
_cell.angle_alpha   90.00
_cell.angle_beta   90.00
_cell.angle_gamma   90.00
#
_symmetry.space_group_name_H-M   'P 1'
#
loop_
_entity.id
_entity.type
_entity.pdbx_description
1 polymer ?
#
loop_
_entity_poly.entity_id
_entity_poly.type
_entity_poly.pdbx_seq_one_letter_code
_entity_poly.pdbx_strand_id
1 'polypeptide(L)'
;MLKISVLPGDGIGPEVTDVAVNAAKFLLGNKIDIISFPDLTTKNWVESRNDLDESKMNKILSTDAIFLGAVGDDLDIDFAARVLLRLRFELDLYVNLRPCICRVPDLSPLKKSEDIDLLIVRENTEGFYRQIGGWENKGLENEMAWQRGEYTRKGTERIIRYAFELAKKDSRDRVTMVDKSNVLRHGHQLWLDIFNEISEDYPEIEADHLYVDACSMQLVKRPESFGVLVSTNMFGDIISDIGAQIVGGLGLAESGNIHPGKISLFEPVHGSAPKYAGKNVANPFAAVLSMALLLKNNNKTKEGLILDRAVTEMLKEKKCTSDLGGNLGTSEVNSELMAKLNCLTS
;
A
#
# COMPACT_ATOMS: atom_id res chain seq x y z
N MET A 1 -11.63 15.91 15.31
CA MET A 1 -12.42 14.72 14.92
C MET A 1 -11.85 14.27 13.59
N LEU A 2 -11.49 13.00 13.44
CA LEU A 2 -10.91 12.44 12.21
C LEU A 2 -12.06 12.00 11.29
N LYS A 3 -12.19 12.61 10.12
CA LYS A 3 -13.17 12.25 9.10
C LYS A 3 -12.53 11.35 8.06
N ILE A 4 -13.10 10.17 7.84
CA ILE A 4 -12.58 9.21 6.87
C ILE A 4 -13.66 8.92 5.81
N SER A 5 -13.29 9.11 4.56
CA SER A 5 -14.05 8.57 3.42
C SER A 5 -13.73 7.09 3.26
N VAL A 6 -14.73 6.23 3.42
CA VAL A 6 -14.58 4.78 3.30
C VAL A 6 -15.18 4.31 1.99
N LEU A 7 -14.37 3.65 1.16
CA LEU A 7 -14.75 3.06 -0.12
C LEU A 7 -14.56 1.54 0.01
N PRO A 8 -15.57 0.78 0.47
CA PRO A 8 -15.42 -0.66 0.70
C PRO A 8 -15.09 -1.44 -0.58
N GLY A 9 -15.68 -0.99 -1.70
CA GLY A 9 -15.43 -1.53 -3.04
C GLY A 9 -16.04 -2.92 -3.28
N ASP A 10 -15.33 -3.75 -4.05
CA ASP A 10 -15.79 -5.00 -4.64
C ASP A 10 -15.30 -6.25 -3.88
N GLY A 11 -15.95 -7.38 -4.14
CA GLY A 11 -15.51 -8.70 -3.69
C GLY A 11 -15.43 -8.83 -2.16
N ILE A 12 -14.25 -9.17 -1.62
CA ILE A 12 -13.98 -9.26 -0.17
C ILE A 12 -13.84 -7.87 0.49
N GLY A 13 -13.74 -6.81 -0.30
CA GLY A 13 -13.51 -5.44 0.15
C GLY A 13 -14.44 -5.00 1.29
N PRO A 14 -15.77 -5.17 1.17
CA PRO A 14 -16.72 -4.89 2.25
C PRO A 14 -16.43 -5.65 3.55
N GLU A 15 -16.18 -6.96 3.48
CA GLU A 15 -15.94 -7.80 4.67
C GLU A 15 -14.70 -7.35 5.45
N VAL A 16 -13.58 -7.11 4.76
CA VAL A 16 -12.32 -6.71 5.42
C VAL A 16 -12.35 -5.25 5.87
N THR A 17 -13.03 -4.38 5.13
CA THR A 17 -13.18 -2.95 5.47
C THR A 17 -13.98 -2.77 6.75
N ASP A 18 -15.05 -3.54 6.92
CA ASP A 18 -15.88 -3.46 8.12
C ASP A 18 -15.08 -3.80 9.39
N VAL A 19 -14.20 -4.81 9.33
CA VAL A 19 -13.31 -5.15 10.46
C VAL A 19 -12.39 -3.98 10.81
N ALA A 20 -11.74 -3.39 9.80
CA ALA A 20 -10.82 -2.26 10.00
C ALA A 20 -11.53 -1.01 10.54
N VAL A 21 -12.70 -0.68 10.01
CA VAL A 21 -13.52 0.46 10.45
C VAL A 21 -14.05 0.26 11.87
N ASN A 22 -14.51 -0.95 12.21
CA ASN A 22 -14.95 -1.25 13.56
C ASN A 22 -13.80 -1.08 14.57
N ALA A 23 -12.59 -1.52 14.22
CA ALA A 23 -11.43 -1.41 15.09
C ALA A 23 -11.03 0.06 15.32
N ALA A 24 -11.07 0.88 14.27
CA ALA A 24 -10.84 2.32 14.39
C ALA A 24 -11.93 3.02 15.23
N LYS A 25 -13.21 2.67 15.03
CA LYS A 25 -14.32 3.18 15.84
C LYS A 25 -14.20 2.82 17.31
N PHE A 26 -13.78 1.59 17.61
CA PHE A 26 -13.55 1.13 18.98
C PHE A 26 -12.50 2.01 19.68
N LEU A 27 -11.36 2.28 19.02
CA LEU A 27 -10.27 3.05 19.61
C LEU A 27 -10.55 4.56 19.71
N LEU A 28 -11.24 5.14 18.72
CA LEU A 28 -11.45 6.59 18.65
C LEU A 28 -12.79 7.04 19.25
N GLY A 29 -13.77 6.16 19.39
CA GLY A 29 -15.10 6.49 19.91
C GLY A 29 -15.75 7.63 19.13
N ASN A 30 -16.09 8.73 19.81
CA ASN A 30 -16.68 9.93 19.20
C ASN A 30 -15.68 10.83 18.44
N LYS A 31 -14.40 10.46 18.39
CA LYS A 31 -13.34 11.25 17.72
C LYS A 31 -13.17 10.88 16.25
N ILE A 32 -13.95 9.94 15.72
CA ILE A 32 -13.95 9.51 14.32
C ILE A 32 -15.34 9.72 13.70
N ASP A 33 -15.37 10.13 12.44
CA ASP A 33 -16.57 10.25 11.62
C ASP A 33 -16.32 9.51 10.29
N ILE A 34 -17.27 8.69 9.86
CA ILE A 34 -17.14 7.82 8.70
C ILE A 34 -18.16 8.22 7.64
N ILE A 35 -17.65 8.59 6.47
CA ILE A 35 -18.45 8.84 5.28
C ILE A 35 -18.25 7.66 4.33
N SER A 36 -19.23 6.76 4.26
CA SER A 36 -19.14 5.57 3.42
C SER A 36 -19.68 5.80 2.00
N PHE A 37 -19.01 5.21 1.01
CA PHE A 37 -19.38 5.17 -0.41
C PHE A 37 -19.46 3.70 -0.89
N PRO A 38 -20.43 2.92 -0.38
CA PRO A 38 -20.57 1.50 -0.70
C PRO A 38 -21.01 1.25 -2.15
N ASP A 39 -21.43 2.30 -2.85
CA ASP A 39 -21.95 2.26 -4.21
C ASP A 39 -20.85 2.42 -5.29
N LEU A 40 -19.61 2.73 -4.90
CA LEU A 40 -18.45 2.77 -5.78
C LEU A 40 -17.90 1.35 -6.02
N THR A 41 -18.62 0.60 -6.86
CA THR A 41 -18.34 -0.80 -7.19
C THR A 41 -18.35 -1.01 -8.70
N THR A 42 -17.64 -2.04 -9.16
CA THR A 42 -17.59 -2.42 -10.58
C THR A 42 -18.99 -2.74 -11.10
N LYS A 43 -19.81 -3.40 -10.29
CA LYS A 43 -21.21 -3.71 -10.61
C LYS A 43 -22.03 -2.44 -10.87
N ASN A 44 -22.02 -1.48 -9.95
CA ASN A 44 -22.83 -0.27 -10.09
C ASN A 44 -22.37 0.60 -11.27
N TRP A 45 -21.07 0.59 -11.56
CA TRP A 45 -20.52 1.20 -12.77
C TRP A 45 -21.10 0.57 -14.04
N VAL A 46 -21.09 -0.76 -14.15
CA VAL A 46 -21.62 -1.45 -15.32
C VAL A 46 -23.13 -1.23 -15.48
N GLU A 47 -23.88 -1.26 -14.38
CA GLU A 47 -25.35 -1.16 -14.40
C GLU A 47 -25.87 0.27 -14.63
N SER A 48 -25.21 1.26 -14.03
CA SER A 48 -25.76 2.63 -13.94
C SER A 48 -24.78 3.74 -14.28
N ARG A 49 -23.54 3.39 -14.70
CA ARG A 49 -22.42 4.33 -14.86
C ARG A 49 -22.17 5.14 -13.59
N ASN A 50 -22.50 4.59 -12.43
CA ASN A 50 -22.21 5.20 -11.15
C ASN A 50 -20.71 5.15 -10.91
N ASP A 51 -20.06 6.28 -11.13
CA ASP A 51 -18.64 6.44 -10.93
C ASP A 51 -18.34 7.44 -9.82
N LEU A 52 -17.06 7.76 -9.71
CA LEU A 52 -16.53 8.77 -8.85
C LEU A 52 -16.85 10.18 -9.42
N ASP A 53 -18.13 10.54 -9.43
CA ASP A 53 -18.59 11.84 -9.94
C ASP A 53 -18.04 13.02 -9.10
N GLU A 54 -18.22 14.26 -9.59
CA GLU A 54 -17.74 15.46 -8.92
C GLU A 54 -18.34 15.64 -7.51
N SER A 55 -19.59 15.22 -7.29
CA SER A 55 -20.25 15.33 -5.99
C SER A 55 -19.59 14.41 -4.96
N LYS A 56 -19.35 13.13 -5.34
CA LYS A 56 -18.61 12.17 -4.51
C LYS A 56 -17.18 12.63 -4.29
N MET A 57 -16.50 13.14 -5.32
CA MET A 57 -15.15 13.68 -5.18
C MET A 57 -15.08 14.86 -4.21
N ASN A 58 -16.00 15.82 -4.32
CA ASN A 58 -16.06 16.96 -3.39
C ASN A 58 -16.30 16.50 -1.94
N LYS A 59 -17.14 15.48 -1.76
CA LYS A 59 -17.37 14.90 -0.43
C LYS A 59 -16.12 14.19 0.10
N ILE A 60 -15.41 13.44 -0.74
CA ILE A 60 -14.14 12.80 -0.39
C ILE A 60 -13.08 13.84 0.00
N LEU A 61 -12.95 14.89 -0.79
CA LEU A 61 -12.03 16.01 -0.55
C LEU A 61 -12.34 16.79 0.74
N SER A 62 -13.57 16.68 1.27
CA SER A 62 -13.96 17.29 2.55
C SER A 62 -13.54 16.50 3.80
N THR A 63 -12.88 15.35 3.61
CA THR A 63 -12.43 14.45 4.68
C THR A 63 -10.91 14.54 4.89
N ASP A 64 -10.43 13.97 5.99
CA ASP A 64 -9.01 14.01 6.35
C ASP A 64 -8.22 12.87 5.67
N ALA A 65 -8.88 11.74 5.41
CA ALA A 65 -8.27 10.55 4.82
C ALA A 65 -9.27 9.71 4.02
N ILE A 66 -8.75 8.90 3.11
CA ILE A 66 -9.49 7.92 2.34
C ILE A 66 -9.05 6.53 2.80
N PHE A 67 -10.00 5.65 3.06
CA PHE A 67 -9.76 4.24 3.30
C PHE A 67 -10.48 3.42 2.24
N LEU A 68 -9.74 2.67 1.43
CA LEU A 68 -10.27 1.86 0.35
C LEU A 68 -10.06 0.37 0.66
N GLY A 69 -11.13 -0.43 0.51
CA GLY A 69 -11.10 -1.86 0.77
C GLY A 69 -10.40 -2.62 -0.34
N ALA A 70 -11.12 -2.88 -1.43
CA ALA A 70 -10.55 -3.37 -2.68
C ALA A 70 -11.49 -3.01 -3.82
N VAL A 71 -10.98 -2.66 -5.00
CA VAL A 71 -11.82 -2.35 -6.17
C VAL A 71 -11.40 -3.21 -7.35
N GLY A 72 -12.38 -3.68 -8.12
CA GLY A 72 -12.18 -4.50 -9.33
C GLY A 72 -13.02 -5.76 -9.32
N ASP A 73 -13.56 -6.12 -10.48
CA ASP A 73 -14.33 -7.34 -10.72
C ASP A 73 -14.11 -7.77 -12.17
N ASP A 74 -14.32 -9.06 -12.48
CA ASP A 74 -14.21 -9.61 -13.84
C ASP A 74 -15.24 -8.99 -14.81
N LEU A 75 -16.27 -8.30 -14.28
CA LEU A 75 -17.24 -7.53 -15.05
C LEU A 75 -16.64 -6.37 -15.86
N ASP A 76 -15.61 -5.70 -15.32
CA ASP A 76 -14.87 -4.62 -15.99
C ASP A 76 -13.49 -4.47 -15.33
N ILE A 77 -12.48 -5.09 -15.94
CA ILE A 77 -11.10 -5.11 -15.43
C ILE A 77 -10.47 -3.72 -15.38
N ASP A 78 -10.99 -2.74 -16.13
CA ASP A 78 -10.47 -1.38 -16.17
C ASP A 78 -11.06 -0.51 -15.05
N PHE A 79 -12.14 -0.93 -14.40
CA PHE A 79 -12.79 -0.12 -13.36
C PHE A 79 -11.88 0.15 -12.15
N ALA A 80 -11.15 -0.86 -11.70
CA ALA A 80 -10.19 -0.73 -10.60
C ALA A 80 -9.14 0.34 -10.90
N ALA A 81 -8.53 0.25 -12.10
CA ALA A 81 -7.57 1.23 -12.57
C ALA A 81 -8.22 2.61 -12.70
N ARG A 82 -9.47 2.70 -13.18
CA ARG A 82 -10.19 3.98 -13.31
C ARG A 82 -10.40 4.68 -11.98
N VAL A 83 -10.80 3.98 -10.92
CA VAL A 83 -11.01 4.59 -9.59
C VAL A 83 -9.67 4.90 -8.94
N LEU A 84 -8.78 3.92 -8.83
CA LEU A 84 -7.51 4.06 -8.11
C LEU A 84 -6.56 5.05 -8.79
N LEU A 85 -6.36 4.94 -10.12
CA LEU A 85 -5.46 5.86 -10.82
C LEU A 85 -6.03 7.27 -10.84
N ARG A 86 -7.36 7.43 -10.94
CA ARG A 86 -7.98 8.75 -10.86
C ARG A 86 -7.74 9.39 -9.49
N LEU A 87 -7.99 8.67 -8.39
CA LEU A 87 -7.69 9.17 -7.04
C LEU A 87 -6.20 9.48 -6.88
N ARG A 88 -5.30 8.59 -7.33
CA ARG A 88 -3.85 8.80 -7.21
C ARG A 88 -3.37 10.01 -8.00
N PHE A 89 -3.82 10.19 -9.25
CA PHE A 89 -3.38 11.28 -10.09
C PHE A 89 -4.07 12.62 -9.75
N GLU A 90 -5.39 12.64 -9.54
CA GLU A 90 -6.11 13.89 -9.23
C GLU A 90 -5.73 14.44 -7.86
N LEU A 91 -5.41 13.58 -6.89
CA LEU A 91 -4.99 14.00 -5.55
C LEU A 91 -3.45 14.12 -5.43
N ASP A 92 -2.71 13.83 -6.50
CA ASP A 92 -1.24 13.84 -6.55
C ASP A 92 -0.60 12.99 -5.42
N LEU A 93 -1.15 11.79 -5.17
CA LEU A 93 -0.70 10.84 -4.13
C LEU A 93 0.61 10.15 -4.54
N TYR A 94 1.70 10.91 -4.59
CA TYR A 94 2.94 10.52 -5.23
C TYR A 94 3.79 9.51 -4.46
N VAL A 95 3.52 9.30 -3.18
CA VAL A 95 4.17 8.28 -2.35
C VAL A 95 3.25 7.08 -2.26
N ASN A 96 3.69 5.89 -2.65
CA ASN A 96 3.09 4.63 -2.22
C ASN A 96 4.03 4.00 -1.18
N LEU A 97 3.67 4.14 0.10
CA LEU A 97 4.42 3.63 1.23
C LEU A 97 3.95 2.22 1.57
N ARG A 98 4.88 1.26 1.56
CA ARG A 98 4.64 -0.15 1.87
C ARG A 98 5.65 -0.64 2.91
N PRO A 99 5.29 -0.62 4.21
CA PRO A 99 6.04 -1.28 5.25
C PRO A 99 6.13 -2.79 5.01
N CYS A 100 7.30 -3.38 5.28
CA CYS A 100 7.53 -4.82 5.26
C CYS A 100 8.16 -5.21 6.59
N ILE A 101 7.31 -5.59 7.54
CA ILE A 101 7.70 -5.86 8.93
C ILE A 101 7.34 -7.31 9.27
N CYS A 102 8.33 -8.11 9.68
CA CYS A 102 8.05 -9.45 10.17
C CYS A 102 7.46 -9.42 11.57
N ARG A 103 6.15 -9.67 11.67
CA ARG A 103 5.42 -9.73 12.94
C ARG A 103 5.52 -11.10 13.61
N VAL A 104 5.55 -12.16 12.79
CA VAL A 104 5.64 -13.56 13.22
C VAL A 104 6.55 -14.33 12.25
N PRO A 105 7.75 -14.77 12.69
CA PRO A 105 8.72 -15.47 11.86
C PRO A 105 8.18 -16.73 11.18
N ASP A 106 7.31 -17.49 11.86
CA ASP A 106 6.69 -18.72 11.36
C ASP A 106 5.85 -18.54 10.08
N LEU A 107 5.41 -17.30 9.79
CA LEU A 107 4.68 -16.97 8.57
C LEU A 107 5.60 -16.59 7.40
N SER A 108 6.88 -16.32 7.68
CA SER A 108 7.86 -16.03 6.65
C SER A 108 8.32 -17.30 5.95
N PRO A 109 8.50 -17.29 4.61
CA PRO A 109 9.16 -18.38 3.90
C PRO A 109 10.68 -18.43 4.14
N LEU A 110 11.28 -17.41 4.78
CA LEU A 110 12.72 -17.34 5.03
C LEU A 110 13.10 -18.07 6.32
N LYS A 111 14.33 -18.59 6.36
CA LYS A 111 14.87 -19.33 7.53
C LYS A 111 15.13 -18.44 8.75
N LYS A 112 15.36 -17.14 8.51
CA LYS A 112 15.60 -16.10 9.52
C LYS A 112 14.87 -14.87 9.03
N SER A 113 13.95 -14.36 9.83
CA SER A 113 13.02 -13.30 9.43
C SER A 113 12.66 -12.35 10.58
N GLU A 114 13.09 -12.65 11.80
CA GLU A 114 12.80 -11.93 13.03
C GLU A 114 13.15 -10.44 12.96
N ASP A 115 14.24 -10.12 12.26
CA ASP A 115 14.80 -8.77 12.18
C ASP A 115 14.41 -8.02 10.89
N ILE A 116 13.44 -8.53 10.12
CA ILE A 116 12.98 -7.85 8.92
C ILE A 116 12.06 -6.68 9.30
N ASP A 117 12.58 -5.47 9.11
CA ASP A 117 11.84 -4.23 9.24
C ASP A 117 12.36 -3.22 8.21
N LEU A 118 11.72 -3.18 7.03
CA LEU A 118 12.09 -2.25 5.96
C LEU A 118 10.86 -1.50 5.44
N LEU A 119 11.09 -0.31 4.89
CA LEU A 119 10.05 0.51 4.27
C LEU A 119 10.31 0.62 2.77
N ILE A 120 9.27 0.41 1.96
CA ILE A 120 9.36 0.64 0.51
C ILE A 120 8.58 1.91 0.17
N VAL A 121 9.29 2.87 -0.42
CA VAL A 121 8.80 4.16 -0.90
C VAL A 121 8.77 4.10 -2.42
N ARG A 122 7.58 3.81 -2.96
CA ARG A 122 7.33 3.71 -4.40
C ARG A 122 6.81 5.04 -4.94
N GLU A 123 7.43 5.53 -6.01
CA GLU A 123 6.87 6.64 -6.80
C GLU A 123 5.54 6.20 -7.44
N ASN A 124 4.51 7.01 -7.37
CA ASN A 124 3.13 6.57 -7.64
C ASN A 124 2.38 7.41 -8.69
N THR A 125 3.05 8.33 -9.38
CA THR A 125 2.46 9.31 -10.31
C THR A 125 3.08 9.36 -11.70
N GLU A 126 4.24 8.75 -11.94
CA GLU A 126 4.91 8.71 -13.24
C GLU A 126 5.38 7.27 -13.62
N GLY A 127 6.33 7.17 -14.55
CA GLY A 127 6.83 5.90 -15.08
C GLY A 127 5.87 5.20 -16.05
N PHE A 128 6.01 3.87 -16.16
CA PHE A 128 5.23 3.05 -17.10
C PHE A 128 3.71 3.00 -16.81
N TYR A 129 3.29 3.36 -15.59
CA TYR A 129 1.88 3.35 -15.16
C TYR A 129 1.07 4.50 -15.77
N ARG A 130 1.72 5.45 -16.45
CA ARG A 130 1.07 6.47 -17.29
C ARG A 130 0.41 5.89 -18.55
N GLN A 131 0.67 4.62 -18.88
CA GLN A 131 0.10 3.92 -20.02
C GLN A 131 0.33 4.63 -21.37
N ILE A 132 1.48 5.28 -21.51
CA ILE A 132 1.85 6.00 -22.74
C ILE A 132 2.51 5.01 -23.70
N GLY A 133 1.81 4.70 -24.78
CA GLY A 133 2.24 3.71 -25.75
C GLY A 133 1.46 3.76 -27.06
N GLY A 134 1.68 2.75 -27.89
CA GLY A 134 0.96 2.54 -29.15
C GLY A 134 1.02 1.08 -29.57
N TRP A 135 0.04 0.67 -30.37
CA TRP A 135 -0.05 -0.67 -30.95
C TRP A 135 -0.44 -0.55 -32.42
N GLU A 136 0.49 -0.87 -33.30
CA GLU A 136 0.39 -0.76 -34.75
C GLU A 136 0.22 -2.14 -35.40
N ASN A 137 -0.56 -2.20 -36.49
CA ASN A 137 -0.78 -3.40 -37.30
C ASN A 137 -1.27 -4.62 -36.48
N LYS A 138 -2.14 -4.39 -35.50
CA LYS A 138 -2.63 -5.43 -34.59
C LYS A 138 -3.20 -6.63 -35.35
N GLY A 139 -2.66 -7.83 -35.11
CA GLY A 139 -3.05 -9.07 -35.77
C GLY A 139 -2.48 -9.29 -37.18
N LEU A 140 -1.52 -8.48 -37.63
CA LEU A 140 -0.80 -8.65 -38.90
C LEU A 140 0.65 -9.11 -38.65
N GLU A 141 1.36 -9.58 -39.70
CA GLU A 141 2.74 -10.08 -39.56
C GLU A 141 3.73 -9.00 -39.08
N ASN A 142 3.49 -7.73 -39.43
CA ASN A 142 4.31 -6.57 -39.04
C ASN A 142 3.75 -5.83 -37.81
N GLU A 143 3.11 -6.57 -36.91
CA GLU A 143 2.58 -6.07 -35.64
C GLU A 143 3.69 -5.52 -34.74
N MET A 144 3.49 -4.31 -34.21
CA MET A 144 4.44 -3.65 -33.31
C MET A 144 3.70 -2.95 -32.19
N ALA A 145 4.16 -3.14 -30.95
CA ALA A 145 3.73 -2.35 -29.81
C ALA A 145 4.92 -1.64 -29.18
N TRP A 146 4.69 -0.44 -28.66
CA TRP A 146 5.71 0.34 -27.95
C TRP A 146 5.09 0.99 -26.71
N GLN A 147 5.93 1.16 -25.69
CA GLN A 147 5.55 1.73 -24.40
C GLN A 147 6.68 2.64 -23.91
N ARG A 148 6.33 3.77 -23.29
CA ARG A 148 7.28 4.74 -22.73
C ARG A 148 7.05 4.94 -21.24
N GLY A 149 8.13 4.96 -20.47
CA GLY A 149 8.14 5.47 -19.11
C GLY A 149 8.55 6.93 -19.11
N GLU A 150 7.76 7.78 -18.46
CA GLU A 150 8.10 9.20 -18.27
C GLU A 150 8.63 9.41 -16.86
N TYR A 151 9.72 10.16 -16.73
CA TYR A 151 10.37 10.45 -15.45
C TYR A 151 10.69 11.93 -15.43
N THR A 152 10.21 12.63 -14.40
CA THR A 152 10.40 14.06 -14.27
C THR A 152 11.32 14.35 -13.10
N ARG A 153 12.16 15.39 -13.22
CA ARG A 153 12.99 15.84 -12.10
C ARG A 153 12.14 16.11 -10.85
N LYS A 154 11.02 16.82 -11.01
CA LYS A 154 10.08 17.11 -9.90
C LYS A 154 9.56 15.85 -9.22
N GLY A 155 9.08 14.86 -10.00
CA GLY A 155 8.53 13.60 -9.47
C GLY A 155 9.58 12.76 -8.75
N THR A 156 10.78 12.73 -9.32
CA THR A 156 11.95 12.01 -8.78
C THR A 156 12.50 12.66 -7.51
N GLU A 157 12.68 13.98 -7.50
CA GLU A 157 13.20 14.71 -6.33
C GLU A 157 12.28 14.56 -5.12
N ARG A 158 10.96 14.72 -5.30
CA ARG A 158 10.01 14.68 -4.18
C ARG A 158 9.91 13.30 -3.51
N ILE A 159 10.01 12.22 -4.28
CA ILE A 159 9.90 10.86 -3.74
C ILE A 159 11.19 10.43 -3.05
N ILE A 160 12.36 10.78 -3.62
CA ILE A 160 13.66 10.54 -3.01
C ILE A 160 13.79 11.33 -1.71
N ARG A 161 13.47 12.64 -1.74
CA ARG A 161 13.50 13.47 -0.53
C ARG A 161 12.55 12.94 0.54
N TYR A 162 11.35 12.49 0.16
CA TYR A 162 10.44 11.83 1.10
C TYR A 162 11.07 10.59 1.74
N ALA A 163 11.78 9.76 0.99
CA ALA A 163 12.45 8.57 1.53
C ALA A 163 13.54 8.92 2.56
N PHE A 164 14.36 9.94 2.30
CA PHE A 164 15.37 10.42 3.26
C PHE A 164 14.74 11.05 4.50
N GLU A 165 13.72 11.90 4.34
CA GLU A 165 12.98 12.47 5.48
C GLU A 165 12.30 11.40 6.33
N LEU A 166 11.74 10.36 5.70
CA LEU A 166 11.15 9.22 6.40
C LEU A 166 12.21 8.44 7.16
N ALA A 167 13.36 8.14 6.54
CA ALA A 167 14.48 7.47 7.21
C ALA A 167 14.94 8.25 8.44
N LYS A 168 15.14 9.57 8.29
CA LYS A 168 15.52 10.46 9.40
C LYS A 168 14.49 10.45 10.53
N LYS A 169 13.21 10.60 10.20
CA LYS A 169 12.10 10.61 11.17
C LYS A 169 12.02 9.31 11.96
N ASP A 170 12.19 8.18 11.29
CA ASP A 170 12.09 6.85 11.89
C ASP A 170 13.42 6.34 12.44
N SER A 171 14.46 7.19 12.48
CA SER A 171 15.82 6.86 12.95
C SER A 171 16.43 5.65 12.23
N ARG A 172 16.16 5.53 10.93
CA ARG A 172 16.79 4.56 10.03
C ARG A 172 18.07 5.16 9.47
N ASP A 173 19.10 4.34 9.36
CA ASP A 173 20.45 4.74 8.98
C ASP A 173 20.75 4.54 7.49
N ARG A 174 19.85 3.93 6.71
CA ARG A 174 20.08 3.60 5.29
C ARG A 174 18.89 3.93 4.39
N VAL A 175 19.17 4.54 3.24
CA VAL A 175 18.26 4.67 2.10
C VAL A 175 18.92 4.06 0.86
N THR A 176 18.28 3.04 0.27
CA THR A 176 18.75 2.40 -0.96
C THR A 176 17.86 2.79 -2.14
N MET A 177 18.45 3.39 -3.18
CA MET A 177 17.74 3.59 -4.45
C MET A 177 17.76 2.32 -5.29
N VAL A 178 16.61 1.94 -5.84
CA VAL A 178 16.48 0.75 -6.70
C VAL A 178 16.08 1.16 -8.11
N ASP A 179 16.90 0.84 -9.11
CA ASP A 179 16.69 1.24 -10.51
C ASP A 179 17.11 0.16 -11.53
N LYS A 180 17.19 0.52 -12.81
CA LYS A 180 17.91 -0.27 -13.83
C LYS A 180 18.67 0.64 -14.80
N SER A 181 19.43 1.61 -14.28
CA SER A 181 20.15 2.63 -15.07
C SER A 181 21.25 2.07 -15.97
N ASN A 182 21.67 0.82 -15.79
CA ASN A 182 22.53 0.12 -16.75
C ASN A 182 21.83 -0.28 -18.06
N VAL A 183 20.49 -0.35 -18.08
CA VAL A 183 19.68 -0.65 -19.27
C VAL A 183 18.85 0.57 -19.68
N LEU A 184 18.18 1.21 -18.72
CA LEU A 184 17.29 2.36 -18.94
C LEU A 184 18.07 3.68 -18.81
N ARG A 185 18.99 3.90 -19.76
CA ARG A 185 20.06 4.92 -19.71
C ARG A 185 19.60 6.38 -19.65
N HIS A 186 18.34 6.68 -19.92
CA HIS A 186 17.81 8.05 -19.86
C HIS A 186 17.03 8.29 -18.56
N GLY A 187 15.89 7.61 -18.41
CA GLY A 187 15.00 7.80 -17.26
C GLY A 187 15.61 7.39 -15.92
N HIS A 188 16.28 6.24 -15.87
CA HIS A 188 16.85 5.76 -14.61
C HIS A 188 18.21 6.41 -14.31
N GLN A 189 18.93 6.88 -15.32
CA GLN A 189 20.12 7.71 -15.08
C GLN A 189 19.74 9.04 -14.44
N LEU A 190 18.65 9.69 -14.89
CA LEU A 190 18.11 10.88 -14.23
C LEU A 190 17.80 10.61 -12.74
N TRP A 191 17.22 9.46 -12.43
CA TRP A 191 16.98 9.03 -11.05
C TRP A 191 18.26 8.90 -10.24
N LEU A 192 19.27 8.21 -10.76
CA LEU A 192 20.56 8.06 -10.10
C LEU A 192 21.25 9.40 -9.84
N ASP A 193 21.25 10.29 -10.83
CA ASP A 193 21.86 11.62 -10.70
C ASP A 193 21.17 12.45 -9.61
N ILE A 194 19.83 12.46 -9.58
CA ILE A 194 19.05 13.16 -8.55
C ILE A 194 19.21 12.52 -7.17
N PHE A 195 19.30 11.18 -7.08
CA PHE A 195 19.53 10.50 -5.82
C PHE A 195 20.86 10.89 -5.19
N ASN A 196 21.92 10.94 -6.00
CA ASN A 196 23.24 11.39 -5.55
C ASN A 196 23.22 12.87 -5.15
N GLU A 197 22.51 13.73 -5.89
CA GLU A 197 22.34 15.15 -5.54
C GLU A 197 21.63 15.32 -4.18
N ILE A 198 20.53 14.59 -3.95
CA ILE A 198 19.76 14.72 -2.71
C ILE A 198 20.50 14.09 -1.52
N SER A 199 21.24 13.01 -1.71
CA SER A 199 21.93 12.34 -0.60
C SER A 199 22.98 13.23 0.08
N GLU A 200 23.53 14.23 -0.63
CA GLU A 200 24.42 15.25 -0.06
C GLU A 200 23.74 16.08 1.05
N ASP A 201 22.41 16.23 1.02
CA ASP A 201 21.62 16.93 2.06
C ASP A 201 21.47 16.09 3.35
N TYR A 202 21.80 14.79 3.34
CA TYR A 202 21.57 13.83 4.43
C TYR A 202 22.84 13.01 4.77
N PRO A 203 23.96 13.65 5.17
CA PRO A 203 25.24 12.97 5.39
C PRO A 203 25.23 11.96 6.54
N GLU A 204 24.22 11.99 7.41
CA GLU A 204 24.02 11.03 8.50
C GLU A 204 23.34 9.72 8.08
N ILE A 205 22.83 9.63 6.84
CA ILE A 205 22.13 8.46 6.30
C ILE A 205 23.01 7.82 5.22
N GLU A 206 23.28 6.52 5.34
CA GLU A 206 23.95 5.75 4.30
C GLU A 206 23.06 5.69 3.06
N ALA A 207 23.52 6.31 1.98
CA ALA A 207 22.88 6.29 0.67
C ALA A 207 23.58 5.28 -0.23
N ASP A 208 22.88 4.21 -0.61
CA ASP A 208 23.38 3.21 -1.54
C ASP A 208 22.41 2.95 -2.71
N HIS A 209 22.89 2.23 -3.72
CA HIS A 209 22.16 1.98 -4.96
C HIS A 209 22.27 0.51 -5.36
N LEU A 210 21.14 -0.06 -5.78
CA LEU A 210 21.07 -1.40 -6.34
C LEU A 210 20.26 -1.41 -7.64
N TYR A 211 20.68 -2.24 -8.58
CA TYR A 211 19.82 -2.62 -9.69
C TYR A 211 18.69 -3.54 -9.20
N VAL A 212 17.51 -3.45 -9.82
CA VAL A 212 16.29 -4.15 -9.37
C VAL A 212 16.46 -5.68 -9.28
N ASP A 213 17.22 -6.29 -10.20
CA ASP A 213 17.56 -7.71 -10.16
C ASP A 213 18.43 -8.07 -8.95
N ALA A 214 19.47 -7.26 -8.68
CA ALA A 214 20.29 -7.43 -7.49
C ALA A 214 19.50 -7.18 -6.20
N CYS A 215 18.65 -6.15 -6.16
CA CYS A 215 17.76 -5.84 -5.04
C CYS A 215 16.83 -7.02 -4.74
N SER A 216 16.17 -7.58 -5.75
CA SER A 216 15.30 -8.75 -5.59
C SER A 216 16.05 -9.94 -4.97
N MET A 217 17.30 -10.18 -5.37
CA MET A 217 18.13 -11.21 -4.74
C MET A 217 18.48 -10.87 -3.29
N GLN A 218 18.83 -9.62 -2.99
CA GLN A 218 19.21 -9.20 -1.63
C GLN A 218 18.02 -9.22 -0.66
N LEU A 219 16.79 -8.89 -1.12
CA LEU A 219 15.57 -8.99 -0.31
C LEU A 219 15.31 -10.42 0.19
N VAL A 220 15.72 -11.43 -0.57
CA VAL A 220 15.61 -12.84 -0.13
C VAL A 220 16.81 -13.25 0.73
N LYS A 221 18.00 -12.73 0.42
CA LYS A 221 19.25 -13.17 1.05
C LYS A 221 19.53 -12.51 2.40
N ARG A 222 19.27 -11.21 2.54
CA ARG A 222 19.60 -10.37 3.70
C ARG A 222 18.62 -9.20 3.89
N PRO A 223 17.30 -9.43 3.94
CA PRO A 223 16.30 -8.36 4.04
C PRO A 223 16.51 -7.43 5.25
N GLU A 224 17.06 -7.92 6.35
CA GLU A 224 17.36 -7.18 7.58
C GLU A 224 18.40 -6.05 7.40
N SER A 225 19.13 -6.07 6.27
CA SER A 225 20.15 -5.06 5.97
C SER A 225 19.59 -3.78 5.33
N PHE A 226 18.29 -3.74 5.02
CA PHE A 226 17.65 -2.58 4.42
C PHE A 226 16.94 -1.70 5.44
N GLY A 227 17.06 -0.38 5.29
CA GLY A 227 16.29 0.60 6.05
C GLY A 227 15.07 1.06 5.25
N VAL A 228 15.30 1.97 4.30
CA VAL A 228 14.29 2.47 3.35
C VAL A 228 14.72 2.15 1.93
N LEU A 229 13.84 1.53 1.14
CA LEU A 229 14.01 1.36 -0.30
C LEU A 229 13.21 2.43 -1.03
N VAL A 230 13.81 3.13 -1.99
CA VAL A 230 13.10 4.08 -2.86
C VAL A 230 13.21 3.66 -4.32
N SER A 231 12.09 3.65 -5.05
CA SER A 231 12.09 3.21 -6.44
C SER A 231 10.97 3.83 -7.29
N THR A 232 11.16 3.73 -8.61
CA THR A 232 10.15 4.06 -9.63
C THR A 232 8.89 3.19 -9.49
N ASN A 233 7.78 3.63 -10.07
CA ASN A 233 6.47 3.00 -9.94
C ASN A 233 6.47 1.48 -10.17
N MET A 234 6.94 1.01 -11.32
CA MET A 234 6.92 -0.42 -11.67
C MET A 234 7.85 -1.27 -10.81
N PHE A 235 9.06 -0.80 -10.53
CA PHE A 235 10.01 -1.55 -9.71
C PHE A 235 9.61 -1.55 -8.25
N GLY A 236 9.09 -0.43 -7.74
CA GLY A 236 8.48 -0.32 -6.42
C GLY A 236 7.33 -1.32 -6.22
N ASP A 237 6.48 -1.52 -7.25
CA ASP A 237 5.43 -2.55 -7.20
C ASP A 237 6.03 -3.94 -6.96
N ILE A 238 6.95 -4.35 -7.84
CA ILE A 238 7.56 -5.68 -7.82
C ILE A 238 8.30 -5.94 -6.52
N ILE A 239 9.19 -5.03 -6.09
CA ILE A 239 9.98 -5.26 -4.87
C ILE A 239 9.12 -5.24 -3.62
N SER A 240 7.99 -4.55 -3.64
CA SER A 240 7.06 -4.54 -2.50
C SER A 240 6.21 -5.78 -2.38
N ASP A 241 5.88 -6.45 -3.49
CA ASP A 241 5.25 -7.77 -3.45
C ASP A 241 6.23 -8.83 -2.93
N ILE A 242 7.51 -8.73 -3.30
CA ILE A 242 8.58 -9.55 -2.69
C ILE A 242 8.68 -9.25 -1.19
N GLY A 243 8.73 -7.97 -0.82
CA GLY A 243 8.79 -7.51 0.57
C GLY A 243 7.63 -8.02 1.42
N ALA A 244 6.41 -7.96 0.89
CA ALA A 244 5.22 -8.54 1.52
C ALA A 244 5.35 -10.05 1.69
N GLN A 245 5.80 -10.77 0.66
CA GLN A 245 5.91 -12.21 0.69
C GLN A 245 6.91 -12.72 1.74
N ILE A 246 8.03 -12.02 1.92
CA ILE A 246 9.05 -12.42 2.91
C ILE A 246 8.63 -12.15 4.36
N VAL A 247 7.58 -11.35 4.60
CA VAL A 247 7.08 -11.05 5.96
C VAL A 247 5.73 -11.67 6.31
N GLY A 248 5.21 -12.57 5.46
CA GLY A 248 3.97 -13.31 5.73
C GLY A 248 2.91 -13.24 4.64
N GLY A 249 3.19 -12.55 3.52
CA GLY A 249 2.34 -12.54 2.33
C GLY A 249 1.42 -11.32 2.23
N LEU A 250 0.71 -11.23 1.09
CA LEU A 250 -0.17 -10.10 0.75
C LEU A 250 -1.34 -9.92 1.72
N GLY A 251 -1.76 -10.97 2.44
CA GLY A 251 -2.80 -10.89 3.47
C GLY A 251 -2.41 -10.06 4.70
N LEU A 252 -1.12 -9.70 4.83
CA LEU A 252 -0.57 -8.87 5.89
C LEU A 252 0.03 -7.54 5.36
N ALA A 253 -0.05 -7.27 4.06
CA ALA A 253 0.62 -6.15 3.44
C ALA A 253 -0.25 -4.87 3.50
N GLU A 254 0.12 -3.95 4.39
CA GLU A 254 -0.46 -2.61 4.45
C GLU A 254 0.13 -1.65 3.40
N SER A 255 -0.67 -0.67 2.96
CA SER A 255 -0.15 0.41 2.10
C SER A 255 -0.81 1.77 2.32
N GLY A 256 -0.05 2.82 1.98
CA GLY A 256 -0.51 4.21 1.99
C GLY A 256 -0.09 4.95 0.73
N ASN A 257 -1.06 5.42 -0.05
CA ASN A 257 -0.90 6.37 -1.14
C ASN A 257 -0.97 7.79 -0.55
N ILE A 258 0.18 8.38 -0.29
CA ILE A 258 0.34 9.57 0.55
C ILE A 258 0.70 10.78 -0.32
N HIS A 259 0.07 11.90 0.01
CA HIS A 259 0.58 13.23 -0.32
C HIS A 259 0.88 13.97 1.00
N PRO A 260 2.15 14.24 1.33
CA PRO A 260 2.49 15.01 2.52
C PRO A 260 1.78 16.38 2.53
N GLY A 261 1.08 16.70 3.61
CA GLY A 261 0.35 17.96 3.76
C GLY A 261 -1.01 18.05 3.04
N LYS A 262 -1.48 16.96 2.40
CA LYS A 262 -2.84 16.87 1.81
C LYS A 262 -3.52 15.57 2.22
N ILE A 263 -4.76 15.38 1.77
CA ILE A 263 -5.49 14.13 1.93
C ILE A 263 -4.69 12.96 1.34
N SER A 264 -4.73 11.82 2.02
CA SER A 264 -4.03 10.58 1.63
C SER A 264 -4.99 9.40 1.63
N LEU A 265 -4.67 8.36 0.85
CA LEU A 265 -5.47 7.15 0.69
C LEU A 265 -4.73 5.93 1.26
N PHE A 266 -5.40 5.09 2.02
CA PHE A 266 -4.85 3.87 2.59
C PHE A 266 -5.67 2.67 2.14
N GLU A 267 -4.99 1.59 1.77
CA GLU A 267 -5.59 0.38 1.19
C GLU A 267 -4.71 -0.84 1.49
N PRO A 268 -5.29 -2.04 1.70
CA PRO A 268 -4.51 -3.26 1.66
C PRO A 268 -3.93 -3.47 0.25
N VAL A 269 -2.80 -4.18 0.14
CA VAL A 269 -2.18 -4.43 -1.17
C VAL A 269 -2.97 -5.44 -2.01
N HIS A 270 -3.70 -6.37 -1.37
CA HIS A 270 -4.45 -7.41 -2.09
C HIS A 270 -5.64 -6.84 -2.89
N GLY A 271 -6.03 -7.55 -3.95
CA GLY A 271 -7.22 -7.22 -4.75
C GLY A 271 -8.54 -7.65 -4.10
N SER A 272 -9.63 -7.59 -4.88
CA SER A 272 -11.00 -7.85 -4.44
C SER A 272 -11.37 -9.33 -4.29
N ALA A 273 -10.61 -10.25 -4.90
CA ALA A 273 -10.83 -11.70 -4.84
C ALA A 273 -12.33 -12.14 -4.90
N PRO A 274 -13.08 -11.85 -5.99
CA PRO A 274 -14.53 -12.03 -6.04
C PRO A 274 -15.02 -13.44 -5.69
N LYS A 275 -14.22 -14.47 -5.99
CA LYS A 275 -14.50 -15.87 -5.66
C LYS A 275 -14.66 -16.16 -4.16
N TYR A 276 -14.17 -15.28 -3.27
CA TYR A 276 -14.27 -15.42 -1.82
C TYR A 276 -15.29 -14.48 -1.17
N ALA A 277 -15.90 -13.58 -1.93
CA ALA A 277 -16.86 -12.61 -1.42
C ALA A 277 -18.03 -13.28 -0.70
N GLY A 278 -18.32 -12.82 0.52
CA GLY A 278 -19.46 -13.29 1.32
C GLY A 278 -19.29 -14.70 1.89
N LYS A 279 -18.09 -15.28 1.78
CA LYS A 279 -17.79 -16.63 2.32
C LYS A 279 -17.22 -16.59 3.73
N ASN A 280 -16.99 -15.41 4.31
CA ASN A 280 -16.41 -15.26 5.65
C ASN A 280 -15.02 -15.95 5.77
N VAL A 281 -14.22 -15.95 4.70
CA VAL A 281 -12.87 -16.57 4.69
C VAL A 281 -11.74 -15.58 4.40
N ALA A 282 -12.07 -14.31 4.13
CA ALA A 282 -11.11 -13.29 3.80
C ALA A 282 -10.32 -12.86 5.05
N ASN A 283 -9.00 -12.78 4.91
CA ASN A 283 -8.12 -12.27 5.96
C ASN A 283 -8.23 -10.74 6.06
N PRO A 284 -8.70 -10.17 7.19
CA PRO A 284 -8.87 -8.73 7.31
C PRO A 284 -7.59 -7.99 7.75
N PHE A 285 -6.49 -8.68 8.07
CA PHE A 285 -5.36 -8.03 8.73
C PHE A 285 -4.62 -7.00 7.87
N ALA A 286 -4.46 -7.20 6.56
CA ALA A 286 -3.92 -6.15 5.70
C ALA A 286 -4.77 -4.85 5.74
N ALA A 287 -6.10 -4.98 5.81
CA ALA A 287 -7.00 -3.83 5.93
C ALA A 287 -6.86 -3.16 7.32
N VAL A 288 -6.78 -3.94 8.40
CA VAL A 288 -6.57 -3.44 9.77
C VAL A 288 -5.21 -2.74 9.91
N LEU A 289 -4.15 -3.30 9.32
CA LEU A 289 -2.81 -2.71 9.32
C LEU A 289 -2.74 -1.45 8.44
N SER A 290 -3.47 -1.40 7.33
CA SER A 290 -3.63 -0.19 6.51
C SER A 290 -4.37 0.90 7.27
N MET A 291 -5.38 0.54 8.08
CA MET A 291 -6.03 1.48 8.99
C MET A 291 -5.08 1.93 10.09
N ALA A 292 -4.23 1.05 10.63
CA ALA A 292 -3.18 1.43 11.56
C ALA A 292 -2.22 2.47 10.97
N LEU A 293 -1.82 2.29 9.70
CA LEU A 293 -1.01 3.24 8.95
C LEU A 293 -1.74 4.58 8.73
N LEU A 294 -3.03 4.54 8.38
CA LEU A 294 -3.89 5.73 8.27
C LEU A 294 -3.90 6.52 9.58
N LEU A 295 -4.12 5.84 10.71
CA LEU A 295 -4.15 6.46 12.02
C LEU A 295 -2.81 7.11 12.38
N LYS A 296 -1.68 6.40 12.14
CA LYS A 296 -0.33 6.95 12.34
C LYS A 296 -0.09 8.20 11.48
N ASN A 297 -0.52 8.19 10.22
CA ASN A 297 -0.36 9.33 9.30
C ASN A 297 -1.23 10.54 9.70
N ASN A 298 -2.33 10.32 10.43
CA ASN A 298 -3.28 11.35 10.85
C ASN A 298 -3.15 11.72 12.34
N ASN A 299 -1.93 11.65 12.89
CA ASN A 299 -1.62 12.02 14.29
C ASN A 299 -2.41 11.22 15.35
N LYS A 300 -2.81 9.99 15.03
CA LYS A 300 -3.40 8.98 15.94
C LYS A 300 -2.42 7.83 16.14
N THR A 301 -1.15 8.17 16.39
CA THR A 301 -0.05 7.22 16.48
C THR A 301 -0.27 6.18 17.57
N LYS A 302 -0.82 6.58 18.73
CA LYS A 302 -1.12 5.65 19.82
C LYS A 302 -2.12 4.59 19.38
N GLU A 303 -3.23 5.00 18.77
CA GLU A 303 -4.28 4.11 18.29
C GLU A 303 -3.78 3.20 17.16
N GLY A 304 -2.99 3.74 16.21
CA GLY A 304 -2.36 2.94 15.17
C GLY A 304 -1.36 1.91 15.71
N LEU A 305 -0.57 2.25 16.74
CA LEU A 305 0.32 1.28 17.40
C LEU A 305 -0.45 0.19 18.15
N ILE A 306 -1.61 0.51 18.74
CA ILE A 306 -2.47 -0.48 19.40
C ILE A 306 -3.04 -1.46 18.37
N LEU A 307 -3.50 -1.00 17.20
CA LEU A 307 -3.97 -1.88 16.12
C LEU A 307 -2.88 -2.83 15.65
N ASP A 308 -1.69 -2.30 15.35
CA ASP A 308 -0.55 -3.09 14.89
C ASP A 308 -0.14 -4.16 15.93
N ARG A 309 -0.11 -3.77 17.21
CA ARG A 309 0.14 -4.69 18.31
C ARG A 309 -0.94 -5.76 18.44
N ALA A 310 -2.22 -5.39 18.33
CA ALA A 310 -3.33 -6.33 18.42
C ALA A 310 -3.26 -7.41 17.33
N VAL A 311 -2.99 -7.01 16.08
CA VAL A 311 -2.77 -7.94 14.96
C VAL A 311 -1.58 -8.85 15.27
N THR A 312 -0.45 -8.29 15.72
CA THR A 312 0.75 -9.07 16.05
C THR A 312 0.50 -10.12 17.14
N GLU A 313 -0.20 -9.75 18.22
CA GLU A 313 -0.54 -10.69 19.30
C GLU A 313 -1.52 -11.78 18.83
N MET A 314 -2.52 -11.43 18.02
CA MET A 314 -3.45 -12.41 17.45
C MET A 314 -2.76 -13.40 16.52
N LEU A 315 -1.81 -12.95 15.70
CA LEU A 315 -1.01 -13.82 14.84
C LEU A 315 -0.17 -14.80 15.66
N LYS A 316 0.47 -14.35 16.75
CA LYS A 316 1.22 -15.23 17.67
C LYS A 316 0.33 -16.27 18.34
N GLU A 317 -0.92 -15.91 18.62
CA GLU A 317 -1.94 -16.80 19.20
C GLU A 317 -2.65 -17.69 18.15
N LYS A 318 -2.30 -17.57 16.87
CA LYS A 318 -2.99 -18.24 15.73
C LYS A 318 -4.49 -17.95 15.67
N LYS A 319 -4.91 -16.78 16.17
CA LYS A 319 -6.28 -16.26 16.06
C LYS A 319 -6.46 -15.52 14.73
N CYS A 320 -6.36 -16.28 13.65
CA CYS A 320 -6.36 -15.76 12.29
C CYS A 320 -7.17 -16.66 11.35
N THR A 321 -7.31 -16.21 10.11
CA THR A 321 -7.89 -16.99 9.01
C THR A 321 -6.97 -18.11 8.54
N SER A 322 -7.50 -19.01 7.71
CA SER A 322 -6.81 -20.24 7.28
C SER A 322 -5.57 -20.01 6.42
N ASP A 323 -5.50 -18.90 5.68
CA ASP A 323 -4.33 -18.49 4.91
C ASP A 323 -3.09 -18.23 5.77
N LEU A 324 -3.29 -17.90 7.05
CA LEU A 324 -2.23 -17.68 8.04
C LEU A 324 -2.12 -18.82 9.07
N GLY A 325 -2.70 -19.99 8.77
CA GLY A 325 -2.62 -21.18 9.61
C GLY A 325 -3.57 -21.21 10.81
N GLY A 326 -4.54 -20.28 10.87
CA GLY A 326 -5.65 -20.32 11.83
C GLY A 326 -6.87 -21.06 11.30
N ASN A 327 -8.00 -20.93 12.00
CA ASN A 327 -9.26 -21.59 11.65
C ASN A 327 -10.48 -20.68 11.78
N LEU A 328 -10.27 -19.37 11.98
CA LEU A 328 -11.34 -18.40 12.13
C LEU A 328 -11.84 -17.94 10.76
N GLY A 329 -13.11 -17.53 10.70
CA GLY A 329 -13.62 -16.72 9.60
C GLY A 329 -13.39 -15.23 9.86
N THR A 330 -13.70 -14.40 8.86
CA THR A 330 -13.48 -12.94 8.91
C THR A 330 -14.22 -12.28 10.10
N SER A 331 -15.46 -12.68 10.36
CA SER A 331 -16.30 -12.16 11.43
C SER A 331 -15.86 -12.62 12.82
N GLU A 332 -15.31 -13.83 12.92
CA GLU A 332 -14.71 -14.36 14.13
C GLU A 332 -13.39 -13.64 14.44
N VAL A 333 -12.55 -13.38 13.42
CA VAL A 333 -11.37 -12.52 13.56
C VAL A 333 -11.74 -11.13 14.06
N ASN A 334 -12.83 -10.53 13.56
CA ASN A 334 -13.32 -9.25 14.07
C ASN A 334 -13.69 -9.32 15.57
N SER A 335 -14.38 -10.38 15.99
CA SER A 335 -14.78 -10.56 17.39
C SER A 335 -13.56 -10.70 18.31
N GLU A 336 -12.57 -11.51 17.90
CA GLU A 336 -11.30 -11.67 18.61
C GLU A 336 -10.49 -10.36 18.65
N LEU A 337 -10.50 -9.59 17.56
CA LEU A 337 -9.83 -8.30 17.50
C LEU A 337 -10.46 -7.30 18.49
N MET A 338 -11.79 -7.22 18.58
CA MET A 338 -12.44 -6.36 19.58
C MET A 338 -12.09 -6.77 21.00
N ALA A 339 -12.08 -8.07 21.31
CA ALA A 339 -11.67 -8.57 22.62
C ALA A 339 -10.20 -8.22 22.93
N LYS A 340 -9.31 -8.35 21.93
CA LYS A 340 -7.90 -7.99 22.05
C LYS A 340 -7.72 -6.49 22.29
N LEU A 341 -8.43 -5.64 21.54
CA LEU A 341 -8.38 -4.19 21.71
C LEU A 341 -8.90 -3.76 23.08
N ASN A 342 -9.97 -4.39 23.57
CA ASN A 342 -10.49 -4.14 24.92
C ASN A 342 -9.43 -4.45 25.98
N CYS A 343 -8.69 -5.56 25.85
CA CYS A 343 -7.60 -5.91 26.76
C CYS A 343 -6.43 -4.91 26.70
N LEU A 344 -6.06 -4.44 25.50
CA LEU A 344 -4.94 -3.51 25.31
C LEU A 344 -5.27 -2.05 25.69
N THR A 345 -6.54 -1.73 25.93
CA THR A 345 -7.02 -0.37 26.25
C THR A 345 -7.64 -0.24 27.64
N SER A 346 -7.92 -1.37 28.31
CA SER A 346 -8.22 -1.43 29.75
C SER A 346 -6.96 -1.23 30.56
#